data_AF-A0A4Y2VBS7-F1
#
_entry.id   AF-A0A4Y2VBS7-F1
#
_cell.length_a   1.000
_cell.length_b   1.000
_cell.length_c   1.000
_cell.angle_alpha   90.00
_cell.angle_beta   90.00
_cell.angle_gamma   90.00
#
_symmetry.space_group_name_H-M   'P 1'
#
loop_
_entity.id
_entity.type
_entity.pdbx_description
1 polymer ?
#
loop_
_entity_poly.entity_id
_entity_poly.type
_entity_poly.pdbx_seq_one_letter_code
_entity_poly.pdbx_strand_id
1 'polypeptide(L)'
;MEIMNFARIEPLNDSNYGIWSMKIEALLDAKDLFEEVIENEEPKITENDPESVREHKAWSKKNKEAMGILVLSLTAEQAIIYKGIKKAKDIWNEIKLRFEGAVEDRKIDLMLELTSLKKSQSESIEEYLTRAQGLC
;
A
#
# COMPACT_ATOMS: atom_id res chain seq x y z
N MET A 1 -17.79 8.91 21.75
CA MET A 1 -16.74 8.67 20.74
C MET A 1 -17.32 7.61 19.83
N GLU A 2 -17.84 8.02 18.67
CA GLU A 2 -18.45 7.08 17.72
C GLU A 2 -17.36 6.14 17.22
N ILE A 3 -17.58 4.84 17.40
CA ILE A 3 -16.72 3.82 16.82
C ILE A 3 -17.10 3.81 15.34
N MET A 4 -16.34 4.55 14.52
CA MET A 4 -16.42 4.40 13.06
C MET A 4 -16.14 2.93 12.75
N ASN A 5 -17.20 2.20 12.40
CA ASN A 5 -17.14 0.79 12.09
C ASN A 5 -16.64 0.67 10.64
N PHE A 6 -15.34 0.88 10.44
CA PHE A 6 -14.71 0.68 9.15
C PHE A 6 -14.90 -0.79 8.78
N ALA A 7 -15.58 -1.05 7.65
CA ALA A 7 -15.71 -2.38 7.10
C ALA A 7 -14.33 -3.06 7.12
N ARG A 8 -14.27 -4.32 7.58
CA ARG A 8 -13.02 -5.06 7.77
C ARG A 8 -12.15 -4.93 6.50
N ILE A 9 -11.06 -4.18 6.59
CA ILE A 9 -10.07 -4.11 5.52
C ILE A 9 -9.41 -5.49 5.48
N GLU A 10 -9.45 -6.12 4.30
CA GLU A 10 -8.78 -7.39 4.10
C GLU A 10 -7.26 -7.15 4.21
N PRO A 11 -6.51 -8.02 4.91
CA PRO A 11 -5.07 -7.89 4.99
C PRO A 11 -4.41 -7.83 3.61
N LEU A 12 -3.36 -7.02 3.48
CA LEU A 12 -2.60 -6.88 2.24
C LEU A 12 -2.06 -8.23 1.73
N ASN A 13 -2.16 -8.47 0.42
CA ASN A 13 -1.59 -9.60 -0.29
C ASN A 13 -1.21 -9.23 -1.73
N ASP A 14 -0.62 -10.17 -2.46
CA ASP A 14 -0.05 -9.96 -3.80
C ASP A 14 -1.08 -9.64 -4.89
N SER A 15 -2.37 -9.82 -4.63
CA SER A 15 -3.44 -9.56 -5.60
C SER A 15 -4.39 -8.42 -5.21
N ASN A 16 -4.34 -7.93 -3.97
CA ASN A 16 -5.31 -6.95 -3.48
C ASN A 16 -4.74 -5.53 -3.24
N TYR A 17 -3.46 -5.28 -3.53
CA TYR A 17 -2.80 -4.00 -3.24
C TYR A 17 -3.62 -2.78 -3.70
N GLY A 18 -4.15 -2.76 -4.92
CA GLY A 18 -4.91 -1.60 -5.42
C GLY A 18 -6.20 -1.30 -4.64
N ILE A 19 -6.90 -2.34 -4.16
CA ILE A 19 -8.10 -2.16 -3.32
C ILE A 19 -7.69 -1.85 -1.87
N TRP A 20 -6.62 -2.48 -1.38
CA TRP A 20 -6.09 -2.24 -0.04
C TRP A 20 -5.62 -0.79 0.11
N SER A 21 -4.83 -0.27 -0.83
CA SER A 21 -4.27 1.07 -0.77
C SER A 21 -5.38 2.12 -0.79
N MET A 22 -6.35 1.98 -1.70
CA MET A 22 -7.54 2.84 -1.77
C MET A 22 -8.32 2.87 -0.44
N LYS A 23 -8.51 1.72 0.21
CA LYS A 23 -9.23 1.65 1.49
C LYS A 23 -8.44 2.26 2.65
N ILE A 24 -7.13 2.05 2.67
CA ILE A 24 -6.26 2.60 3.73
C ILE A 24 -6.12 4.11 3.59
N GLU A 25 -5.95 4.62 2.37
CA GLU A 25 -5.93 6.05 2.08
C GLU A 25 -7.23 6.71 2.55
N ALA A 26 -8.40 6.18 2.14
CA ALA A 26 -9.69 6.70 2.58
C ALA A 26 -9.88 6.67 4.12
N LEU A 27 -9.34 5.66 4.79
CA LEU A 27 -9.37 5.56 6.26
C LEU A 27 -8.45 6.60 6.93
N LEU A 28 -7.26 6.84 6.36
CA LEU A 28 -6.33 7.85 6.86
C LEU A 28 -6.88 9.26 6.62
N ASP A 29 -7.49 9.51 5.46
CA ASP A 29 -8.16 10.78 5.13
C ASP A 29 -9.33 11.09 6.07
N ALA A 30 -10.17 10.09 6.36
CA ALA A 30 -11.30 10.25 7.30
C ALA A 30 -10.86 10.63 8.72
N LYS A 31 -9.55 10.56 9.01
CA LYS A 31 -8.93 10.88 10.30
C LYS A 31 -7.96 12.06 10.21
N ASP A 32 -7.90 12.77 9.08
CA ASP A 32 -6.96 13.86 8.81
C ASP A 32 -5.49 13.43 9.02
N LEU A 33 -5.16 12.21 8.60
CA LEU A 33 -3.82 11.61 8.76
C LEU A 33 -3.03 11.58 7.45
N PHE A 34 -3.67 11.34 6.30
CA PHE A 34 -2.94 11.07 5.06
C PHE A 34 -2.06 12.25 4.65
N GLU A 35 -2.64 13.42 4.41
CA GLU A 35 -1.89 14.63 4.08
C GLU A 35 -0.84 14.97 5.17
N GLU A 36 -1.24 14.87 6.44
CA GLU A 36 -0.45 15.32 7.59
C GLU A 36 0.78 14.46 7.90
N VAL A 37 0.71 13.15 7.67
CA VAL A 37 1.79 12.22 8.08
C VAL A 37 2.27 11.28 6.99
N ILE A 38 1.58 11.20 5.85
CA ILE A 38 2.01 10.43 4.68
C ILE A 38 2.58 11.35 3.60
N GLU A 39 1.88 12.42 3.25
CA GLU A 39 2.34 13.34 2.18
C GLU A 39 3.37 14.34 2.71
N ASN A 40 3.07 14.98 3.84
CA ASN A 40 3.94 15.99 4.42
C ASN A 40 5.15 15.39 5.15
N GLU A 41 6.20 16.20 5.29
CA GLU A 41 7.38 15.86 6.07
C GLU A 41 7.14 16.06 7.57
N GLU A 42 7.90 15.32 8.37
CA GLU A 42 7.94 15.53 9.82
C GLU A 42 8.30 16.99 10.13
N PRO A 43 7.51 17.70 10.95
CA PRO A 43 7.81 19.07 11.37
C PRO A 43 9.18 19.12 12.06
N LYS A 44 9.99 20.12 11.71
CA LYS A 44 11.29 20.34 12.38
C LYS A 44 11.05 20.97 13.74
N ILE A 45 11.76 20.48 14.74
CA ILE A 45 11.83 21.13 16.05
C ILE A 45 12.85 22.27 15.97
N THR A 46 12.43 23.48 16.32
CA THR A 46 13.32 24.64 16.47
C THR A 46 13.64 24.84 17.94
N GLU A 47 14.93 24.97 18.28
CA GLU A 47 15.34 25.20 19.66
C GLU A 47 14.72 26.50 20.21
N ASN A 48 14.24 26.44 21.45
CA ASN A 48 13.58 27.55 22.14
C ASN A 48 12.29 28.08 21.50
N ASP A 49 11.67 27.32 20.59
CA ASP A 49 10.33 27.60 20.08
C ASP A 49 9.31 26.58 20.63
N PRO A 50 8.52 26.97 21.65
CA PRO A 50 7.48 26.12 22.24
C PRO A 50 6.42 25.66 21.23
N GLU A 51 6.14 26.45 20.17
CA GLU A 51 5.13 26.07 19.19
C GLU A 51 5.65 24.94 18.29
N SER A 52 6.90 25.01 17.80
CA SER A 52 7.50 23.90 17.05
C SER A 52 7.52 22.57 17.82
N VAL A 53 7.74 22.61 19.14
CA VAL A 53 7.69 21.43 20.00
C VAL A 53 6.26 20.89 20.11
N ARG A 54 5.27 21.79 20.19
CA ARG A 54 3.85 21.44 20.26
C ARG A 54 3.37 20.82 18.94
N GLU A 55 3.74 21.41 17.81
CA GLU A 55 3.46 20.91 16.47
C GLU A 55 4.07 19.52 16.26
N HIS A 56 5.36 19.33 16.59
CA HIS A 56 6.02 18.03 16.50
C HIS A 56 5.32 16.97 17.35
N LYS A 57 4.90 17.32 18.57
CA LYS A 57 4.16 16.41 19.45
C LYS A 57 2.78 16.04 18.89
N ALA A 58 2.08 17.00 18.29
CA ALA A 58 0.80 16.77 17.62
C ALA A 58 0.97 15.83 16.42
N TRP A 59 1.95 16.11 15.56
CA TRP A 59 2.33 15.26 14.44
C TRP A 59 2.72 13.86 14.89
N SER A 60 3.53 13.72 15.95
CA SER A 60 3.96 12.42 16.49
C SER A 60 2.78 11.54 16.93
N LYS A 61 1.70 12.15 17.45
CA LYS A 61 0.47 11.43 17.79
C LYS A 61 -0.25 10.92 16.55
N LYS A 62 -0.44 11.77 15.54
CA LYS A 62 -1.04 11.40 14.25
C LYS A 62 -0.23 10.29 13.55
N ASN A 63 1.09 10.43 13.56
CA ASN A 63 2.01 9.46 12.96
C ASN A 63 1.86 8.07 13.59
N LYS A 64 1.78 7.99 14.93
CA LYS A 64 1.55 6.71 15.62
C LYS A 64 0.18 6.11 15.30
N GLU A 65 -0.85 6.93 15.14
CA GLU A 65 -2.18 6.45 14.74
C GLU A 65 -2.17 5.87 13.33
N ALA A 66 -1.56 6.57 12.38
CA ALA A 66 -1.41 6.09 11.01
C ALA A 66 -0.55 4.82 10.93
N MET A 67 0.55 4.74 11.68
CA MET A 67 1.35 3.51 11.80
C MET A 67 0.51 2.35 12.32
N GLY A 68 -0.35 2.59 13.32
CA GLY A 68 -1.26 1.57 13.85
C GLY A 68 -2.22 1.06 12.78
N ILE A 69 -2.83 1.96 12.00
CA ILE A 69 -3.72 1.61 10.88
C ILE A 69 -2.99 0.74 9.86
N LEU A 70 -1.80 1.17 9.42
CA LEU A 70 -0.99 0.43 8.45
C LEU A 70 -0.66 -0.97 8.97
N VAL A 71 -0.07 -1.06 10.17
CA VAL A 71 0.37 -2.35 10.75
C VAL A 71 -0.81 -3.30 10.98
N LEU A 72 -1.96 -2.81 11.44
CA LEU A 72 -3.16 -3.64 11.67
C LEU A 72 -3.83 -4.12 10.38
N SER A 73 -3.53 -3.49 9.25
CA SER A 73 -4.03 -3.88 7.92
C SER A 73 -3.15 -4.92 7.22
N LEU A 74 -2.11 -5.41 7.88
CA LEU A 74 -1.16 -6.39 7.36
C LEU A 74 -1.35 -7.75 8.04
N THR A 75 -0.79 -8.80 7.44
CA THR A 75 -0.59 -10.07 8.16
C THR A 75 0.51 -9.92 9.21
N ALA A 76 0.55 -10.82 10.21
CA ALA A 76 1.60 -10.79 11.23
C ALA A 76 3.02 -10.91 10.63
N GLU A 77 3.17 -11.71 9.57
CA GLU A 77 4.42 -11.91 8.83
C GLU A 77 4.87 -10.66 8.08
N GLN A 78 3.93 -9.90 7.51
CA GLN A 78 4.24 -8.62 6.86
C GLN A 78 4.55 -7.53 7.90
N ALA A 79 3.75 -7.46 8.98
CA ALA A 79 3.91 -6.46 10.03
C ALA A 79 5.30 -6.50 10.68
N ILE A 80 5.91 -7.69 10.81
CA ILE A 80 7.24 -7.81 11.44
C ILE A 80 8.34 -7.11 10.64
N ILE A 81 8.18 -6.97 9.32
CA ILE A 81 9.12 -6.32 8.40
C ILE A 81 9.27 -4.85 8.79
N TYR A 82 8.17 -4.20 9.22
CA TYR A 82 8.10 -2.77 9.48
C TYR A 82 8.33 -2.39 10.95
N LYS A 83 8.66 -3.36 11.82
CA LYS A 83 8.79 -3.16 13.29
C LYS A 83 9.79 -2.05 13.68
N GLY A 84 10.81 -1.78 12.87
CA GLY A 84 11.84 -0.79 13.15
C GLY A 84 11.56 0.61 12.59
N ILE A 85 10.55 0.76 11.72
CA ILE A 85 10.24 2.02 11.06
C ILE A 85 9.48 2.93 12.03
N LYS A 86 9.79 4.24 12.00
CA LYS A 86 9.22 5.22 12.94
C LYS A 86 8.25 6.21 12.30
N LYS A 87 8.15 6.25 10.97
CA LYS A 87 7.24 7.13 10.24
C LYS A 87 6.24 6.30 9.46
N ALA A 88 4.96 6.66 9.55
CA ALA A 88 3.91 6.05 8.75
C ALA A 88 4.18 6.21 7.25
N LYS A 89 4.68 7.39 6.84
CA LYS A 89 5.15 7.67 5.48
C LYS A 89 6.13 6.62 4.93
N ASP A 90 7.12 6.25 5.73
CA ASP A 90 8.14 5.28 5.33
C ASP A 90 7.52 3.89 5.13
N ILE A 91 6.63 3.45 6.03
CA ILE A 91 5.89 2.18 5.88
C ILE A 91 5.03 2.20 4.61
N TRP A 92 4.26 3.27 4.40
CA TRP A 92 3.42 3.44 3.21
C TRP A 92 4.24 3.37 1.92
N ASN A 93 5.36 4.09 1.87
CA ASN A 93 6.21 4.14 0.69
C ASN A 93 6.91 2.81 0.41
N GLU A 94 7.36 2.07 1.44
CA GLU A 94 7.95 0.74 1.25
C GLU A 94 6.92 -0.27 0.73
N ILE A 95 5.69 -0.24 1.24
CA ILE A 95 4.60 -1.06 0.72
C ILE A 95 4.33 -0.68 -0.73
N LYS A 96 4.13 0.62 -1.01
CA LYS A 96 3.88 1.13 -2.35
C LYS A 96 4.95 0.69 -3.34
N LEU A 97 6.22 0.86 -3.00
CA LEU A 97 7.35 0.46 -3.84
C LEU A 97 7.35 -1.05 -4.14
N ARG A 98 7.09 -1.88 -3.12
CA ARG A 98 7.06 -3.35 -3.29
C ARG A 98 5.96 -3.79 -4.24
N PHE A 99 4.75 -3.25 -4.09
CA PHE A 99 3.59 -3.75 -4.83
C PHE A 99 3.39 -3.04 -6.17
N GLU A 100 3.75 -1.77 -6.32
CA GLU A 100 3.73 -1.10 -7.64
C GLU A 100 4.79 -1.66 -8.58
N GLY A 101 6.00 -1.95 -8.07
CA GLY A 101 7.03 -2.65 -8.84
C GLY A 101 6.55 -4.01 -9.33
N ALA A 102 5.95 -4.81 -8.45
CA ALA A 102 5.42 -6.13 -8.80
C ALA A 102 4.28 -6.06 -9.84
N VAL A 103 3.43 -5.02 -9.80
CA VAL A 103 2.37 -4.82 -10.79
C VAL A 103 2.97 -4.47 -12.16
N GLU A 104 3.98 -3.61 -12.22
CA GLU A 104 4.63 -3.26 -13.49
C GLU A 104 5.41 -4.45 -14.07
N ASP A 105 6.14 -5.20 -13.24
CA ASP A 105 6.83 -6.42 -13.65
C ASP A 105 5.85 -7.45 -14.22
N ARG A 106 4.72 -7.68 -13.53
CA ARG A 106 3.67 -8.60 -14.01
C ARG A 106 3.05 -8.16 -15.33
N LYS A 107 2.89 -6.85 -15.53
CA LYS A 107 2.40 -6.29 -16.79
C LYS A 107 3.40 -6.52 -17.93
N ILE A 108 4.71 -6.37 -17.65
CA ILE A 108 5.78 -6.69 -18.62
C ILE A 108 5.75 -8.18 -18.97
N ASP A 109 5.67 -9.06 -17.98
CA ASP A 109 5.58 -10.51 -18.20
C ASP A 109 4.37 -10.88 -19.07
N LEU A 110 3.19 -10.34 -18.77
CA LEU A 110 1.97 -10.54 -19.57
C LEU A 110 2.12 -10.02 -21.00
N MET A 111 2.76 -8.86 -21.20
CA MET A 111 3.04 -8.34 -22.55
C MET A 111 4.00 -9.26 -23.32
N LEU A 112 5.02 -9.81 -22.66
CA LEU A 112 5.95 -10.76 -23.28
C LEU A 112 5.25 -12.08 -23.62
N GLU A 113 4.39 -12.59 -22.74
CA GLU A 113 3.59 -13.79 -23.00
C GLU A 113 2.62 -13.58 -24.16
N LEU A 114 1.91 -12.45 -24.19
CA LEU A 114 0.98 -12.11 -25.27
C LEU A 114 1.68 -11.93 -26.62
N THR A 115 2.83 -11.26 -26.65
CA THR A 115 3.59 -11.03 -27.90
C THR A 115 4.31 -12.28 -28.41
N SER A 116 4.67 -13.20 -27.50
CA SER A 116 5.24 -14.51 -27.86
C SER A 116 4.17 -15.57 -28.13
N LEU A 117 2.90 -15.27 -27.88
CA LEU A 117 1.77 -16.18 -28.07
C LEU A 117 1.65 -16.61 -29.54
N LYS A 118 1.93 -17.89 -29.78
CA LYS A 118 1.76 -18.53 -31.09
C LYS A 118 1.11 -19.88 -30.91
N LYS A 119 0.35 -20.27 -31.93
CA LYS A 119 -0.28 -21.58 -31.93
C LYS A 119 0.77 -22.69 -32.12
N SER A 120 0.86 -23.63 -31.19
CA SER A 120 1.67 -24.85 -31.37
C SER A 120 1.10 -25.75 -32.49
N GLN A 121 1.94 -26.58 -33.11
CA GLN A 121 1.47 -27.59 -34.06
C GLN A 121 0.62 -28.68 -33.39
N SER A 122 0.92 -29.00 -32.13
CA SER A 122 0.25 -30.06 -31.37
C SER A 122 -0.97 -29.60 -30.59
N GLU A 123 -1.18 -28.30 -30.43
CA GLU A 123 -2.35 -27.76 -29.70
C GLU A 123 -3.56 -27.59 -30.63
N SER A 124 -4.75 -27.74 -30.07
CA SER A 124 -6.00 -27.40 -30.73
C SER A 124 -6.24 -25.89 -30.77
N ILE A 125 -7.20 -25.45 -31.59
CA ILE A 125 -7.60 -24.03 -31.64
C ILE A 125 -8.27 -23.61 -30.33
N GLU A 126 -9.05 -24.49 -29.69
CA GLU A 126 -9.74 -24.19 -28.41
C GLU A 126 -8.74 -24.02 -27.25
N GLU A 127 -7.71 -24.86 -27.17
CA GLU A 127 -6.63 -24.71 -26.18
C GLU A 127 -5.87 -23.40 -26.38
N TYR A 128 -5.58 -23.04 -27.64
CA TYR A 128 -4.96 -21.76 -27.98
C TYR A 128 -5.81 -20.56 -27.54
N LEU A 129 -7.11 -20.55 -27.88
CA LEU A 129 -8.03 -19.47 -27.53
C LEU A 129 -8.23 -19.33 -26.02
N THR A 130 -8.31 -20.45 -25.30
CA THR A 130 -8.41 -20.46 -23.84
C THR A 130 -7.19 -19.82 -23.20
N ARG A 131 -5.98 -20.15 -23.70
CA ARG A 131 -4.74 -19.56 -23.21
C ARG A 131 -4.64 -18.06 -23.55
N ALA A 132 -5.06 -17.67 -24.76
CA ALA A 132 -5.13 -16.27 -25.16
C ALA A 132 -6.08 -15.46 -24.27
N GLN A 133 -7.25 -16.02 -23.93
CA GLN A 133 -8.21 -15.39 -23.03
C GLN A 133 -7.69 -15.25 -21.60
N GLY A 134 -6.81 -16.16 -21.14
CA GLY A 134 -6.20 -16.04 -19.81
C GLY A 134 -5.21 -14.87 -19.67
N LEU A 135 -4.76 -14.28 -20.78
CA LEU A 135 -3.78 -13.18 -20.82
C LEU A 135 -4.41 -11.80 -21.05
N CYS A 136 -5.71 -11.74 -21.37
CA CYS A 136 -6.47 -10.52 -21.68
C CYS A 136 -7.48 -10.21 -20.57
#